data_AF-A0A534Y9K5-F1
#
_entry.id   AF-A0A534Y9K5-F1
#
_cell.length_a   1.000
_cell.length_b   1.000
_cell.length_c   1.000
_cell.angle_alpha   90.00
_cell.angle_beta   90.00
_cell.angle_gamma   90.00
#
_symmetry.space_group_name_H-M   'P 1'
#
loop_
_entity.id
_entity.type
_entity.pdbx_description
1 polymer ?
#
loop_
_entity_poly.entity_id
_entity_poly.type
_entity_poly.pdbx_seq_one_letter_code
_entity_poly.pdbx_strand_id
1 'polypeptide(L)'
;MRLALAALVLLLAGPTPSQFAPAQAPAQLRRGLASAEAAIRAAACDAERRFGEGDPDANASRCEGVRGPPGVEVGRTSARLRNPRNAPPGWAKAYLAQTDGKKASEVEPAVFDLGDRVGLLRPIEIRKRCLSCHADRAEVAESTRAWLEAAYPRDQSFGYALGDLRGFWWAEAAK
;
A
#
# COMPACT_ATOMS: atom_id res chain seq x y z
N MET A 1 -25.60 18.90 -45.33
CA MET A 1 -25.24 18.98 -43.89
C MET A 1 -25.34 17.57 -43.32
N ARG A 2 -24.21 16.92 -43.01
CA ARG A 2 -24.17 15.54 -42.48
C ARG A 2 -24.28 15.59 -40.96
N LEU A 3 -25.33 15.01 -40.40
CA LEU A 3 -25.49 14.81 -38.95
C LEU A 3 -24.51 13.72 -38.49
N ALA A 4 -23.56 14.10 -37.62
CA ALA A 4 -22.70 13.15 -36.94
C ALA A 4 -23.40 12.65 -35.67
N LEU A 5 -23.74 11.37 -35.61
CA LEU A 5 -24.14 10.71 -34.36
C LEU A 5 -22.90 10.55 -33.48
N ALA A 6 -22.89 11.24 -32.33
CA ALA A 6 -21.94 10.97 -31.27
C ALA A 6 -22.37 9.69 -30.52
N ALA A 7 -21.61 8.61 -30.66
CA ALA A 7 -21.79 7.41 -29.87
C ALA A 7 -21.33 7.67 -28.43
N LEU A 8 -22.29 7.74 -27.51
CA LEU A 8 -22.03 7.81 -26.07
C LEU A 8 -21.55 6.42 -25.60
N VAL A 9 -20.24 6.27 -25.41
CA VAL A 9 -19.66 5.08 -24.79
C VAL A 9 -19.91 5.16 -23.29
N LEU A 10 -20.92 4.43 -22.79
CA LEU A 10 -21.08 4.17 -21.35
C LEU A 10 -19.94 3.25 -20.90
N LEU A 11 -18.94 3.81 -20.21
CA LEU A 11 -17.96 3.03 -19.45
C LEU A 11 -18.67 2.43 -18.23
N LEU A 12 -19.05 1.15 -18.31
CA LEU A 12 -19.57 0.41 -17.16
C LEU A 12 -18.43 0.22 -16.16
N ALA A 13 -18.39 1.06 -15.12
CA ALA A 13 -17.59 0.78 -13.93
C ALA A 13 -18.14 -0.51 -13.30
N GLY A 14 -17.32 -1.57 -13.27
CA GLY A 14 -17.68 -2.81 -12.58
C GLY A 14 -18.03 -2.55 -11.11
N PRO A 15 -18.80 -3.45 -10.47
CA PRO A 15 -19.23 -3.26 -9.10
C PRO A 15 -18.01 -3.10 -8.18
N THR A 16 -18.00 -2.03 -7.39
CA THR A 16 -17.00 -1.82 -6.34
C THR A 16 -17.07 -2.97 -5.33
N PRO A 17 -15.95 -3.64 -5.00
CA PRO A 17 -15.95 -4.71 -4.00
C PRO A 17 -16.48 -4.25 -2.65
N SER A 18 -17.21 -5.13 -1.96
CA SER A 18 -17.68 -4.86 -0.61
C SER A 18 -16.50 -4.70 0.35
N GLN A 19 -16.53 -3.64 1.15
CA GLN A 19 -15.46 -3.27 2.08
C GLN A 19 -15.90 -3.44 3.55
N PHE A 20 -14.99 -3.91 4.40
CA PHE A 20 -15.19 -4.13 5.83
C PHE A 20 -13.98 -3.65 6.64
N ALA A 21 -14.20 -3.25 7.89
CA ALA A 21 -13.11 -3.24 8.88
C ALA A 21 -12.74 -4.70 9.24
N PRO A 22 -11.47 -5.02 9.57
CA PRO A 22 -11.06 -6.39 9.89
C PRO A 22 -11.90 -7.06 10.96
N ALA A 23 -12.24 -6.34 12.02
CA ALA A 23 -13.07 -6.87 13.12
C ALA A 23 -14.51 -7.20 12.69
N GLN A 24 -14.97 -6.62 11.59
CA GLN A 24 -16.31 -6.79 11.04
C GLN A 24 -16.32 -7.70 9.80
N ALA A 25 -15.18 -8.28 9.42
CA ALA A 25 -15.09 -9.14 8.26
C ALA A 25 -16.00 -10.38 8.40
N PRO A 26 -16.84 -10.69 7.39
CA PRO A 26 -17.67 -11.87 7.38
C PRO A 26 -16.89 -13.16 7.62
N ALA A 27 -17.54 -14.16 8.22
CA ALA A 27 -16.89 -15.41 8.63
C ALA A 27 -16.15 -16.12 7.48
N GLN A 28 -16.73 -16.08 6.27
CA GLN A 28 -16.14 -16.66 5.06
C GLN A 28 -14.84 -15.98 4.60
N LEU A 29 -14.51 -14.78 5.08
CA LEU A 29 -13.27 -14.09 4.74
C LEU A 29 -12.14 -14.35 5.73
N ARG A 30 -12.45 -14.89 6.92
CA ARG A 30 -11.51 -14.88 8.07
C ARG A 30 -10.24 -15.69 7.81
N ARG A 31 -10.33 -16.83 7.13
CA ARG A 31 -9.18 -17.69 6.84
C ARG A 31 -8.25 -17.03 5.82
N GLY A 32 -8.78 -16.57 4.69
CA GLY A 32 -8.02 -15.77 3.74
C GLY A 32 -7.43 -14.51 4.38
N LEU A 33 -8.19 -13.81 5.22
CA LEU A 33 -7.73 -12.59 5.90
C LEU A 33 -6.54 -12.88 6.82
N ALA A 34 -6.59 -13.94 7.61
CA ALA A 34 -5.46 -14.35 8.46
C ALA A 34 -4.21 -14.68 7.61
N SER A 35 -4.39 -15.26 6.43
CA SER A 35 -3.29 -15.55 5.50
C SER A 35 -2.72 -14.26 4.88
N ALA A 36 -3.58 -13.32 4.49
CA ALA A 36 -3.18 -11.99 4.01
C ALA A 36 -2.41 -11.20 5.09
N GLU A 37 -2.87 -11.23 6.34
CA GLU A 37 -2.18 -10.60 7.48
C GLU A 37 -0.81 -11.23 7.74
N ALA A 38 -0.70 -12.56 7.69
CA ALA A 38 0.57 -13.26 7.84
C ALA A 38 1.56 -12.91 6.71
N ALA A 39 1.08 -12.79 5.47
CA ALA A 39 1.90 -12.38 4.33
C ALA A 39 2.40 -10.94 4.48
N ILE A 40 1.53 -9.99 4.83
CA ILE A 40 1.92 -8.60 5.10
C ILE A 40 2.93 -8.54 6.24
N ARG A 41 2.71 -9.28 7.34
CA ARG A 41 3.66 -9.32 8.47
C ARG A 41 5.03 -9.81 8.03
N ALA A 42 5.09 -10.87 7.24
CA ALA A 42 6.35 -11.40 6.72
C ALA A 42 7.06 -10.43 5.78
N ALA A 43 6.33 -9.78 4.87
CA ALA A 43 6.88 -8.79 3.95
C ALA A 43 7.37 -7.53 4.69
N ALA A 44 6.63 -7.06 5.69
CA ALA A 44 7.04 -5.95 6.55
C ALA A 44 8.30 -6.30 7.34
N CYS A 45 8.37 -7.50 7.89
CA CYS A 45 9.57 -8.00 8.58
C CYS A 45 10.80 -8.06 7.66
N ASP A 46 10.64 -8.45 6.40
CA ASP A 46 11.73 -8.42 5.44
C ASP A 46 12.22 -7.00 5.13
N ALA A 47 11.29 -6.04 5.05
CA ALA A 47 11.63 -4.63 4.88
C ALA A 47 12.36 -4.06 6.11
N GLU A 48 11.91 -4.36 7.33
CA GLU A 48 12.56 -3.89 8.56
C GLU A 48 13.96 -4.50 8.75
N ARG A 49 14.20 -5.76 8.39
CA ARG A 49 15.56 -6.34 8.43
C ARG A 49 16.56 -5.60 7.55
N ARG A 50 16.11 -5.06 6.41
CA ARG A 50 16.98 -4.39 5.43
C ARG A 50 17.10 -2.89 5.67
N PHE A 51 16.03 -2.26 6.19
CA PHE A 51 15.88 -0.80 6.22
C PHE A 51 15.34 -0.28 7.56
N GLY A 52 15.40 -1.10 8.62
CA GLY A 52 14.89 -0.78 9.94
C GLY A 52 15.65 0.37 10.61
N GLU A 53 15.00 1.01 11.58
CA GLU A 53 15.61 2.02 12.46
C GLU A 53 16.26 1.30 13.65
N GLY A 54 17.38 1.81 14.16
CA GLY A 54 18.04 1.24 15.34
C GLY A 54 18.90 0.02 15.04
N ASP A 55 19.10 -0.84 16.04
CA ASP A 55 19.98 -2.00 15.96
C ASP A 55 19.46 -3.05 14.96
N PRO A 56 20.21 -3.36 13.89
CA PRO A 56 19.85 -4.38 12.91
C PRO A 56 19.59 -5.76 13.52
N ASP A 57 20.31 -6.15 14.57
CA ASP A 57 20.16 -7.46 15.23
C ASP A 57 18.86 -7.50 16.06
N ALA A 58 18.55 -6.40 16.75
CA ALA A 58 17.27 -6.24 17.43
C ALA A 58 16.08 -6.23 16.46
N ASN A 59 16.23 -5.64 15.28
CA ASN A 59 15.19 -5.67 14.23
C ASN A 59 15.02 -7.08 13.65
N ALA A 60 16.12 -7.81 13.46
CA ALA A 60 16.09 -9.18 12.96
C ALA A 60 15.38 -10.14 13.94
N SER A 61 15.70 -10.06 15.24
CA SER A 61 15.11 -10.93 16.28
C SER A 61 13.58 -10.78 16.41
N ARG A 62 13.04 -9.55 16.29
CA ARG A 62 11.58 -9.31 16.29
C ARG A 62 10.82 -10.02 15.17
N CYS A 63 11.55 -10.43 14.13
CA CYS A 63 11.02 -11.04 12.93
C CYS A 63 11.52 -12.47 12.72
N GLU A 64 12.15 -13.06 13.74
CA GLU A 64 12.64 -14.43 13.71
C GLU A 64 11.48 -15.41 13.51
N GLY A 65 11.67 -16.38 12.61
CA GLY A 65 10.64 -17.38 12.29
C GLY A 65 9.41 -16.87 11.52
N VAL A 66 9.27 -15.55 11.31
CA VAL A 66 8.16 -14.98 10.54
C VAL A 66 8.32 -15.32 9.06
N ARG A 67 7.42 -16.16 8.55
CA ARG A 67 7.33 -16.56 7.14
C ARG A 67 5.95 -16.25 6.58
N GLY A 68 5.91 -15.88 5.30
CA GLY A 68 4.65 -15.66 4.59
C GLY A 68 4.02 -17.00 4.17
N PRO A 69 2.69 -17.12 4.17
CA PRO A 69 2.03 -18.30 3.62
C PRO A 69 2.24 -18.38 2.09
N PRO A 70 2.29 -19.58 1.51
CA PRO A 70 2.38 -19.75 0.07
C PRO A 70 1.09 -19.29 -0.63
N GLY A 71 1.20 -18.87 -1.89
CA GLY A 71 0.03 -18.53 -2.72
C GLY A 71 -0.69 -17.22 -2.38
N VAL A 72 -0.10 -16.39 -1.50
CA VAL A 72 -0.60 -15.04 -1.19
C VAL A 72 0.21 -14.02 -1.97
N GLU A 73 -0.48 -13.16 -2.71
CA GLU A 73 0.15 -12.01 -3.35
C GLU A 73 0.27 -10.88 -2.31
N VAL A 74 1.41 -10.21 -2.25
CA VAL A 74 1.67 -9.15 -1.28
C VAL A 74 2.57 -8.09 -1.87
N GLY A 75 2.30 -6.83 -1.56
CA GLY A 75 3.09 -5.71 -2.04
C GLY A 75 2.86 -4.42 -1.28
N ARG A 76 3.47 -3.34 -1.76
CA ARG A 76 3.24 -1.98 -1.28
C ARG A 76 2.66 -1.13 -2.40
N THR A 77 1.82 -0.18 -2.03
CA THR A 77 1.24 0.78 -2.97
C THR A 77 1.01 2.14 -2.32
N SER A 78 0.71 3.16 -3.11
CA SER A 78 0.40 4.52 -2.65
C SER A 78 -0.27 5.31 -3.77
N ALA A 79 -1.02 6.34 -3.40
CA ALA A 79 -1.49 7.37 -4.33
C ALA A 79 -0.32 8.19 -4.91
N ARG A 80 0.80 8.31 -4.16
CA ARG A 80 2.02 9.02 -4.57
C ARG A 80 3.17 8.02 -4.74
N LEU A 81 3.35 7.53 -5.97
CA LEU A 81 4.29 6.46 -6.28
C LEU A 81 5.72 6.96 -6.48
N ARG A 82 6.69 6.25 -5.91
CA ARG A 82 8.12 6.36 -6.26
C ARG A 82 8.48 5.42 -7.39
N ASN A 83 8.22 4.14 -7.16
CA ASN A 83 8.43 3.08 -8.12
C ASN A 83 7.09 2.77 -8.82
N PRO A 84 6.97 2.90 -10.15
CA PRO A 84 5.74 2.62 -10.87
C PRO A 84 5.27 1.15 -10.74
N ARG A 85 6.19 0.22 -10.40
CA ARG A 85 5.83 -1.19 -10.11
C ARG A 85 4.98 -1.36 -8.85
N ASN A 86 4.88 -0.34 -8.00
CA ASN A 86 3.99 -0.33 -6.83
C ASN A 86 2.59 0.20 -7.17
N ALA A 87 2.21 0.23 -8.46
CA ALA A 87 0.88 0.61 -8.87
C ALA A 87 -0.18 -0.23 -8.11
N PRO A 88 -1.27 0.40 -7.65
CA PRO A 88 -2.27 -0.31 -6.87
C PRO A 88 -2.98 -1.39 -7.70
N PRO A 89 -3.33 -2.53 -7.07
CA PRO A 89 -4.24 -3.48 -7.70
C PRO A 89 -5.59 -2.81 -7.97
N GLY A 90 -6.30 -3.30 -8.98
CA GLY A 90 -7.51 -2.65 -9.51
C GLY A 90 -8.56 -2.35 -8.43
N TRP A 91 -8.79 -3.29 -7.52
CA TRP A 91 -9.76 -3.17 -6.42
C TRP A 91 -9.38 -2.13 -5.36
N ALA A 92 -8.10 -1.76 -5.22
CA ALA A 92 -7.63 -0.83 -4.20
C ALA A 92 -7.64 0.64 -4.66
N LYS A 93 -7.69 0.90 -5.98
CA LYS A 93 -7.50 2.24 -6.57
C LYS A 93 -8.40 3.31 -5.97
N ALA A 94 -9.70 3.03 -5.86
CA ALA A 94 -10.67 3.98 -5.33
C ALA A 94 -10.39 4.31 -3.84
N TYR A 95 -10.04 3.29 -3.04
CA TYR A 95 -9.75 3.47 -1.63
C TYR A 95 -8.47 4.29 -1.40
N LEU A 96 -7.43 4.07 -2.21
CA LEU A 96 -6.21 4.87 -2.18
C LEU A 96 -6.50 6.34 -2.51
N ALA A 97 -7.31 6.61 -3.53
CA ALA A 97 -7.69 7.98 -3.89
C ALA A 97 -8.49 8.67 -2.77
N GLN A 98 -9.36 7.93 -2.08
CA GLN A 98 -10.15 8.44 -0.95
C GLN A 98 -9.31 8.76 0.30
N THR A 99 -8.14 8.13 0.44
CA THR A 99 -7.30 8.22 1.64
C THR A 99 -6.04 9.04 1.45
N ASP A 100 -5.73 9.48 0.22
CA ASP A 100 -4.56 10.33 -0.04
C ASP A 100 -4.63 11.64 0.76
N GLY A 101 -3.49 12.06 1.30
CA GLY A 101 -3.37 13.25 2.14
C GLY A 101 -3.87 13.12 3.59
N LYS A 102 -4.43 11.98 4.00
CA LYS A 102 -4.82 11.75 5.40
C LYS A 102 -3.64 11.42 6.31
N LYS A 103 -3.84 11.54 7.62
CA LYS A 103 -2.95 10.94 8.61
C LYS A 103 -3.17 9.42 8.66
N ALA A 104 -2.11 8.67 8.92
CA ALA A 104 -2.21 7.21 9.02
C ALA A 104 -3.13 6.78 10.18
N SER A 105 -3.19 7.57 11.26
CA SER A 105 -4.08 7.36 12.41
C SER A 105 -5.57 7.52 12.10
N GLU A 106 -5.92 8.13 10.96
CA GLU A 106 -7.31 8.33 10.52
C GLU A 106 -7.78 7.21 9.58
N VAL A 107 -6.89 6.27 9.25
CA VAL A 107 -7.11 5.27 8.22
C VAL A 107 -6.91 3.89 8.81
N GLU A 108 -8.03 3.23 9.11
CA GLU A 108 -8.03 1.84 9.56
C GLU A 108 -7.63 0.88 8.42
N PRO A 109 -7.13 -0.33 8.74
CA PRO A 109 -7.01 -1.38 7.74
C PRO A 109 -8.36 -1.68 7.09
N ALA A 110 -8.34 -2.05 5.82
CA ALA A 110 -9.55 -2.30 5.04
C ALA A 110 -9.52 -3.69 4.40
N VAL A 111 -10.62 -4.43 4.52
CA VAL A 111 -10.81 -5.77 3.98
C VAL A 111 -11.82 -5.70 2.84
N PHE A 112 -11.52 -6.37 1.73
CA PHE A 112 -12.36 -6.39 0.53
C PHE A 112 -12.75 -7.82 0.19
N ASP A 113 -14.03 -8.06 -0.05
CA ASP A 113 -14.50 -9.31 -0.65
C ASP A 113 -14.31 -9.25 -2.17
N LEU A 114 -13.39 -10.06 -2.70
CA LEU A 114 -13.03 -10.10 -4.12
C LEU A 114 -13.63 -11.33 -4.85
N GLY A 115 -14.62 -12.01 -4.27
CA GLY A 115 -15.26 -13.19 -4.86
C GLY A 115 -14.72 -14.51 -4.29
N ASP A 116 -13.70 -15.10 -4.90
CA ASP A 116 -13.01 -16.29 -4.40
C ASP A 116 -11.79 -15.94 -3.51
N ARG A 117 -11.44 -14.66 -3.48
CA ARG A 117 -10.32 -14.09 -2.73
C ARG A 117 -10.78 -13.02 -1.74
N VAL A 118 -9.86 -12.67 -0.85
CA VAL A 118 -9.94 -11.51 0.03
C VAL A 118 -8.78 -10.58 -0.24
N GLY A 119 -9.07 -9.28 -0.36
CA GLY A 119 -8.07 -8.21 -0.40
C GLY A 119 -7.91 -7.58 0.98
N LEU A 120 -6.68 -7.28 1.37
CA LEU A 120 -6.37 -6.56 2.61
C LEU A 120 -5.48 -5.36 2.30
N LEU A 121 -5.81 -4.20 2.86
CA LEU A 121 -4.94 -3.04 2.94
C LEU A 121 -4.58 -2.75 4.40
N ARG A 122 -3.29 -2.54 4.68
CA ARG A 122 -2.81 -2.01 5.96
C ARG A 122 -2.05 -0.71 5.74
N PRO A 123 -2.39 0.38 6.45
CA PRO A 123 -1.75 1.68 6.26
C PRO A 123 -0.27 1.63 6.61
N ILE A 124 0.53 2.42 5.91
CA ILE A 124 1.95 2.67 6.19
C ILE A 124 2.07 4.11 6.68
N GLU A 125 2.50 4.29 7.92
CA GLU A 125 2.74 5.59 8.52
C GLU A 125 4.14 6.11 8.20
N ILE A 126 4.24 7.41 7.92
CA ILE A 126 5.52 8.13 7.84
C ILE A 126 6.08 8.30 9.26
N ARG A 127 7.19 7.62 9.53
CA ARG A 127 7.99 7.79 10.77
C ARG A 127 9.23 8.64 10.49
N LYS A 128 9.99 8.97 11.54
CA LYS A 128 11.15 9.89 11.45
C LYS A 128 12.15 9.51 10.35
N ARG A 129 12.59 8.24 10.24
CA ARG A 129 13.51 7.82 9.15
C ARG A 129 12.93 8.04 7.76
N CYS A 130 11.62 7.92 7.60
CA CYS A 130 10.98 8.02 6.29
C CYS A 130 11.23 9.39 5.67
N LEU A 131 11.33 10.44 6.51
CA LEU A 131 11.54 11.81 6.09
C LEU A 131 12.91 12.05 5.43
N SER A 132 13.90 11.17 5.64
CA SER A 132 15.18 11.26 4.92
C SER A 132 15.03 11.19 3.40
N CYS A 133 13.96 10.57 2.90
CA CYS A 133 13.68 10.42 1.47
C CYS A 133 12.25 10.84 1.07
N HIS A 134 11.36 11.13 2.02
CA HIS A 134 9.94 11.38 1.77
C HIS A 134 9.45 12.74 2.26
N ALA A 135 10.29 13.53 2.94
CA ALA A 135 9.98 14.90 3.33
C ALA A 135 9.74 15.80 2.11
N ASP A 136 9.54 17.10 2.34
CA ASP A 136 9.56 18.04 1.23
C ASP A 136 10.86 17.91 0.44
N ARG A 137 10.78 18.09 -0.89
CA ARG A 137 11.97 17.96 -1.74
C ARG A 137 13.07 18.90 -1.26
N ALA A 138 12.78 20.12 -0.83
CA ALA A 138 13.79 21.05 -0.35
C ALA A 138 14.53 20.56 0.92
N GLU A 139 13.88 19.73 1.74
CA GLU A 139 14.40 19.23 3.01
C GLU A 139 15.23 17.93 2.88
N VAL A 140 15.11 17.22 1.75
CA VAL A 140 15.89 16.00 1.48
C VAL A 140 17.32 16.36 1.07
N ALA A 141 18.33 15.65 1.59
CA ALA A 141 19.73 15.91 1.27
C ALA A 141 20.01 15.83 -0.25
N GLU A 142 20.86 16.73 -0.77
CA GLU A 142 21.11 16.86 -2.22
C GLU A 142 21.58 15.56 -2.87
N SER A 143 22.50 14.83 -2.21
CA SER A 143 22.97 13.54 -2.70
C SER A 143 21.85 12.50 -2.82
N THR A 144 20.92 12.49 -1.86
CA THR A 144 19.74 11.63 -1.89
C THR A 144 18.77 12.05 -3.00
N ARG A 145 18.55 13.35 -3.20
CA ARG A 145 17.70 13.86 -4.30
C ARG A 145 18.25 13.46 -5.66
N ALA A 146 19.52 13.73 -5.91
CA ALA A 146 20.18 13.40 -7.17
C ALA A 146 20.09 11.89 -7.48
N TRP A 147 20.31 11.04 -6.47
CA TRP A 147 20.15 9.60 -6.64
C TRP A 147 18.68 9.21 -6.93
N LEU A 148 17.72 9.80 -6.22
CA LEU A 148 16.29 9.53 -6.43
C LEU A 148 15.82 9.96 -7.81
N GLU A 149 16.28 11.11 -8.32
CA GLU A 149 15.93 11.61 -9.65
C GLU A 149 16.48 10.72 -10.76
N ALA A 150 17.73 10.25 -10.62
CA ALA A 150 18.34 9.31 -11.56
C ALA A 150 17.63 7.94 -11.53
N ALA A 151 17.34 7.41 -10.34
CA ALA A 151 16.74 6.09 -10.19
C ALA A 151 15.23 6.07 -10.46
N TYR A 152 14.53 7.17 -10.18
CA TYR A 152 13.07 7.29 -10.26
C TYR A 152 12.66 8.64 -10.90
N PRO A 153 12.78 8.80 -12.24
CA PRO A 153 12.52 10.08 -12.90
C PRO A 153 11.08 10.60 -12.80
N ARG A 154 10.13 9.75 -12.39
CA ARG A 154 8.71 10.09 -12.20
C ARG A 154 8.28 9.98 -10.74
N ASP A 155 9.22 10.13 -9.80
CA ASP A 155 8.95 10.01 -8.38
C ASP A 155 8.02 11.11 -7.86
N GLN A 156 6.88 10.71 -7.31
CA GLN A 156 5.88 11.57 -6.69
C GLN A 156 5.89 11.48 -5.16
N SER A 157 6.77 10.67 -4.58
CA SER A 157 6.74 10.27 -3.17
C SER A 157 7.44 11.25 -2.22
N PHE A 158 7.09 12.52 -2.31
CA PHE A 158 7.64 13.61 -1.48
C PHE A 158 6.52 14.42 -0.81
N GLY A 159 6.93 15.36 0.04
CA GLY A 159 6.02 16.30 0.71
C GLY A 159 5.22 15.66 1.84
N TYR A 160 5.77 14.61 2.46
CA TYR A 160 5.17 13.98 3.63
C TYR A 160 5.69 14.60 4.92
N ALA A 161 4.83 14.69 5.92
CA ALA A 161 5.14 15.01 7.30
C ALA A 161 5.03 13.78 8.21
N LEU A 162 5.55 13.88 9.43
CA LEU A 162 5.42 12.84 10.45
C LEU A 162 3.94 12.48 10.69
N GLY A 163 3.65 11.17 10.72
CA GLY A 163 2.31 10.63 10.93
C GLY A 163 1.42 10.60 9.67
N ASP A 164 1.89 11.13 8.53
CA ASP A 164 1.13 11.04 7.28
C ASP A 164 0.97 9.60 6.81
N LEU A 165 -0.13 9.33 6.10
CA LEU A 165 -0.30 8.09 5.38
C LEU A 165 0.61 8.07 4.15
N ARG A 166 1.67 7.25 4.19
CA ARG A 166 2.52 6.99 3.03
C ARG A 166 1.76 6.25 1.95
N GLY A 167 0.96 5.28 2.32
CA GLY A 167 0.32 4.33 1.41
C GLY A 167 -0.05 3.06 2.17
N PHE A 168 -0.04 1.92 1.48
CA PHE A 168 -0.50 0.66 2.07
C PHE A 168 0.44 -0.50 1.77
N TRP A 169 0.55 -1.41 2.72
CA TRP A 169 0.76 -2.81 2.39
C TRP A 169 -0.55 -3.37 1.87
N TRP A 170 -0.49 -4.17 0.81
CA TRP A 170 -1.64 -4.88 0.29
C TRP A 170 -1.34 -6.38 0.23
N ALA A 171 -2.37 -7.20 0.39
CA ALA A 171 -2.29 -8.63 0.11
C ALA A 171 -3.60 -9.17 -0.46
N GLU A 172 -3.48 -10.21 -1.28
CA GLU A 172 -4.60 -10.99 -1.80
C GLU A 172 -4.41 -12.47 -1.50
N ALA A 173 -5.39 -13.07 -0.84
CA ALA A 173 -5.37 -14.49 -0.47
C ALA A 173 -6.67 -15.17 -0.88
N ALA A 174 -6.61 -16.47 -1.18
CA ALA A 174 -7.81 -17.29 -1.31
C ALA A 174 -8.57 -17.35 0.02
N LYS A 175 -9.91 -17.45 -0.04
CA LYS A 175 -10.78 -17.54 1.15
C LYS A 175 -10.53 -18.78 2.00
#